data_AF-A0A1M6JG93-F1
#
_entry.id   AF-A0A1M6JG93-F1
#
_cell.length_a   1.000
_cell.length_b   1.000
_cell.length_c   1.000
_cell.angle_alpha   90.00
_cell.angle_beta   90.00
_cell.angle_gamma   90.00
#
_symmetry.space_group_name_H-M   'P 1'
#
loop_
_entity.id
_entity.type
_entity.pdbx_description
1 polymer ?
#
loop_
_entity_poly.entity_id
_entity_poly.type
_entity_poly.pdbx_seq_one_letter_code
_entity_poly.pdbx_strand_id
1 'polypeptide(L)'
;MKKLINIIAGLIAGVAPFVIAIIIGVLIYNELQNLAGIIICVILGLLAVWIGIRIFQKVQRNGFFDSMTVVYTSPDLDNIEPTSDSETKKRTPKELAELNHKNQHLCKGGTLRIFGDWHSEPNQNPLKITSIDYDELKKQMVIDFSPDATIVIDEPGPVLESPSILKILSAKRIKLEFRHNNSTSKKSYYKTYVLAKNKIKTETNIDWTKQKSDATIGQDALILFN
;
A
#
# COMPACT_ATOMS: atom_id res chain seq x y z
N MET A 1 -5.17 -7.50 20.24
CA MET A 1 -3.98 -8.32 19.89
C MET A 1 -2.95 -7.56 19.04
N LYS A 2 -3.29 -7.00 17.87
CA LYS A 2 -2.33 -6.26 17.01
C LYS A 2 -1.57 -5.11 17.70
N LYS A 3 -2.26 -4.30 18.53
CA LYS A 3 -1.61 -3.23 19.31
C LYS A 3 -0.56 -3.75 20.30
N LEU A 4 -0.82 -4.89 20.94
CA LEU A 4 0.09 -5.50 21.91
C LEU A 4 1.34 -6.06 21.21
N ILE A 5 1.15 -6.71 20.06
CA ILE A 5 2.23 -7.21 19.20
C ILE A 5 3.10 -6.05 18.69
N ASN A 6 2.49 -4.95 18.23
CA ASN A 6 3.23 -3.78 17.76
C ASN A 6 4.02 -3.07 18.88
N ILE A 7 3.51 -3.08 20.12
CA ILE A 7 4.24 -2.56 21.28
C ILE A 7 5.45 -3.45 21.58
N ILE A 8 5.27 -4.77 21.65
CA ILE A 8 6.36 -5.72 21.92
C ILE A 8 7.43 -5.64 20.81
N ALA A 9 7.01 -5.68 19.55
CA ALA A 9 7.92 -5.59 18.41
C ALA A 9 8.63 -4.24 18.34
N GLY A 10 7.94 -3.13 18.64
CA GLY A 10 8.55 -1.81 18.74
C GLY A 10 9.60 -1.73 19.84
N LEU A 11 9.34 -2.36 20.99
CA LEU A 11 10.26 -2.39 22.13
C LEU A 11 11.52 -3.21 21.78
N ILE A 12 11.36 -4.40 21.20
CA ILE A 12 12.49 -5.23 20.73
C ILE A 12 13.31 -4.49 19.68
N ALA A 13 12.67 -3.90 18.66
CA ALA A 13 13.34 -3.16 17.60
C ALA A 13 14.03 -1.89 18.12
N GLY A 14 13.45 -1.22 19.11
CA GLY A 14 13.99 -0.02 19.75
C GLY A 14 15.20 -0.28 20.63
N VAL A 15 15.38 -1.52 21.13
CA VAL A 15 16.53 -1.92 21.96
C VAL A 15 17.76 -2.27 21.11
N ALA A 16 17.58 -2.70 19.85
CA ALA A 16 18.69 -3.11 18.98
C ALA A 16 19.81 -2.05 18.82
N PRO A 17 19.52 -0.75 18.63
CA PRO A 17 20.55 0.29 18.59
C PRO A 17 21.38 0.40 19.87
N PHE A 18 20.80 0.10 21.03
CA PHE A 18 21.53 0.12 22.30
C PHE A 18 22.54 -1.02 22.38
N VAL A 19 22.14 -2.23 21.96
CA VAL A 19 23.05 -3.39 21.95
C VAL A 19 24.26 -3.11 21.05
N ILE A 20 24.03 -2.54 19.86
CA ILE A 20 25.08 -2.15 18.94
C ILE A 20 25.97 -1.07 19.56
N ALA A 21 25.39 -0.04 20.17
CA ALA A 21 26.14 1.05 20.78
C ALA A 21 26.97 0.58 22.00
N ILE A 22 26.49 -0.39 22.78
CA ILE A 22 27.25 -0.99 23.87
C ILE A 22 28.45 -1.76 23.33
N ILE A 23 28.26 -2.61 22.31
CA ILE A 23 29.36 -3.39 21.71
C ILE A 23 30.43 -2.45 21.14
N ILE A 24 30.01 -1.46 20.33
CA ILE A 24 30.92 -0.49 19.73
C ILE A 24 31.58 0.38 20.81
N GLY A 25 30.83 0.80 21.82
CA GLY A 25 31.33 1.62 22.92
C GLY A 25 32.39 0.91 23.75
N VAL A 26 32.21 -0.39 24.05
CA VAL A 26 33.22 -1.21 24.74
C VAL A 26 34.49 -1.33 23.91
N LEU A 27 34.37 -1.56 22.60
CA LEU A 27 35.52 -1.64 21.70
C LEU A 27 36.29 -0.31 21.65
N ILE A 28 35.57 0.82 21.51
CA ILE A 28 36.18 2.16 21.48
C ILE A 28 36.86 2.48 22.81
N TYR A 29 36.22 2.16 23.95
CA TYR A 29 36.80 2.42 25.26
C TYR A 29 38.04 1.58 25.52
N ASN A 30 38.08 0.33 25.03
CA ASN A 30 39.26 -0.53 25.15
C ASN A 30 40.46 0.02 24.38
N GLU A 31 40.25 0.60 23.19
CA GLU A 31 41.31 1.20 22.37
C GLU A 31 41.69 2.63 22.81
N LEU A 32 40.71 3.39 23.30
CA LEU A 32 40.85 4.80 23.68
C LEU A 32 40.45 4.99 25.16
N GLN A 33 41.32 4.55 26.07
CA GLN A 33 41.16 4.72 27.52
C GLN A 33 41.48 6.15 27.99
N ASN A 34 41.04 7.15 27.22
CA ASN A 34 41.27 8.56 27.49
C ASN A 34 39.95 9.33 27.49
N LEU A 35 40.02 10.62 27.83
CA LEU A 35 38.84 11.48 27.92
C LEU A 35 38.06 11.56 26.60
N ALA A 36 38.75 11.44 25.46
CA ALA A 36 38.12 11.39 24.14
C ALA A 36 37.27 10.12 23.94
N GLY A 37 37.76 8.95 24.36
CA GLY A 37 36.98 7.70 24.29
C GLY A 37 35.69 7.77 25.11
N ILE A 38 35.74 8.37 26.30
CA ILE A 38 34.56 8.60 27.15
C ILE A 38 33.55 9.52 26.44
N ILE A 39 34.00 10.63 25.85
CA ILE A 39 33.13 11.55 25.10
C ILE A 39 32.45 10.84 23.93
N ILE A 40 33.19 10.03 23.17
CA ILE A 40 32.65 9.29 22.03
C ILE A 40 31.57 8.31 22.50
N CYS A 41 31.81 7.55 23.58
CA CYS A 41 30.82 6.63 24.14
C CYS A 41 29.52 7.34 24.58
N VAL A 42 29.63 8.53 25.19
CA VAL A 42 28.45 9.33 25.59
C VAL A 42 27.65 9.77 24.37
N ILE A 43 28.32 10.25 23.31
CA ILE A 43 27.66 10.65 22.06
C ILE A 43 26.97 9.45 21.40
N LEU A 44 27.64 8.29 21.37
CA LEU A 44 27.11 7.05 20.81
C LEU A 44 25.86 6.59 21.56
N GLY A 45 25.86 6.69 22.90
CA GLY A 45 24.68 6.40 23.73
C GLY A 45 23.50 7.32 23.44
N LEU A 46 23.74 8.63 23.33
CA LEU A 46 22.68 9.60 22.97
C LEU A 46 22.10 9.35 21.57
N LEU A 47 22.95 9.01 20.60
CA LEU A 47 22.51 8.64 19.25
C LEU A 47 21.68 7.35 19.27
N ALA A 48 22.09 6.34 20.05
CA ALA A 48 21.34 5.09 20.18
C ALA A 48 19.94 5.32 20.76
N VAL A 49 19.83 6.16 21.80
CA VAL A 49 18.53 6.57 22.36
C VAL A 49 17.67 7.25 21.31
N TRP A 50 18.23 8.22 20.59
CA TRP A 50 17.50 8.97 19.57
C TRP A 50 16.99 8.07 18.43
N ILE A 51 17.87 7.18 17.91
CA ILE A 51 17.52 6.21 16.87
C ILE A 51 16.49 5.21 17.38
N GLY A 52 16.65 4.69 18.61
CA GLY A 52 15.71 3.77 19.24
C GLY A 52 14.30 4.36 19.36
N ILE A 53 14.19 5.62 19.81
CA ILE A 53 12.90 6.33 19.87
C ILE A 53 12.29 6.49 18.47
N ARG A 54 13.09 6.86 17.46
CA ARG A 54 12.63 6.99 16.07
C ARG A 54 12.09 5.66 15.53
N ILE A 55 12.80 4.56 15.75
CA ILE A 55 12.38 3.21 15.34
C ILE A 55 11.09 2.81 16.07
N PHE A 56 11.03 2.99 17.39
CA PHE A 56 9.84 2.68 18.18
C PHE A 56 8.61 3.44 17.67
N GLN A 57 8.72 4.75 17.46
CA GLN A 57 7.64 5.56 16.93
C GLN A 57 7.21 5.13 15.53
N LYS A 58 8.16 4.72 14.68
CA LYS A 58 7.87 4.23 13.32
C LYS A 58 7.14 2.89 13.34
N VAL A 59 7.61 1.93 14.14
CA VAL A 59 6.99 0.61 14.31
C VAL A 59 5.60 0.72 14.96
N GLN A 60 5.42 1.64 15.92
CA GLN A 60 4.12 1.85 16.56
C GLN A 60 3.09 2.46 15.60
N ARG A 61 3.52 3.35 14.70
CA ARG A 61 2.64 4.00 13.72
C ARG A 61 2.26 3.07 12.57
N ASN A 62 3.23 2.36 12.01
CA ASN A 62 3.03 1.64 10.76
C ASN A 62 2.91 0.11 10.95
N GLY A 63 3.22 -0.43 12.14
CA GLY A 63 3.33 -1.88 12.33
C GLY A 63 4.73 -2.40 11.94
N PHE A 64 5.20 -3.42 12.66
CA PHE A 64 6.54 -4.00 12.45
C PHE A 64 6.66 -4.67 11.07
N PHE A 65 5.64 -5.44 10.69
CA PHE A 65 5.63 -6.17 9.42
C PHE A 65 5.52 -5.25 8.22
N ASP A 66 4.65 -4.24 8.25
CA ASP A 66 4.52 -3.28 7.14
C ASP A 66 5.79 -2.43 6.95
N SER A 67 6.58 -2.22 8.01
CA SER A 67 7.86 -1.51 7.92
C SER A 67 8.97 -2.34 7.26
N MET A 68 8.89 -3.67 7.32
CA MET A 68 9.83 -4.57 6.64
C MET A 68 9.36 -4.97 5.24
N THR A 69 8.05 -5.12 5.02
CA THR A 69 7.51 -5.55 3.72
C THR A 69 7.57 -4.47 2.65
N VAL A 70 7.52 -3.18 3.02
CA VAL A 70 7.63 -2.06 2.06
C VAL A 70 9.01 -2.00 1.36
N VAL A 71 10.04 -2.65 1.90
CA VAL A 71 11.39 -2.65 1.28
C VAL A 71 11.64 -3.88 0.38
N TYR A 72 10.78 -4.91 0.43
CA TYR A 72 10.98 -6.15 -0.33
C TYR A 72 10.00 -6.43 -1.47
N THR A 73 8.99 -5.58 -1.68
CA THR A 73 8.33 -5.51 -3.00
C THR A 73 9.14 -4.54 -3.86
N SER A 74 10.32 -4.97 -4.30
CA SER A 74 11.10 -4.19 -5.27
C SER A 74 10.25 -4.01 -6.53
N PRO A 75 10.17 -2.80 -7.11
CA PRO A 75 9.60 -2.57 -8.44
C PRO A 75 10.16 -3.53 -9.51
N ASP A 76 11.32 -4.13 -9.25
CA ASP A 76 11.95 -5.13 -10.11
C ASP A 76 11.13 -6.41 -10.25
N LEU A 77 10.38 -6.84 -9.23
CA LEU A 77 9.52 -8.02 -9.30
C LEU A 77 8.25 -7.79 -10.13
N ASP A 78 7.71 -6.57 -10.14
CA ASP A 78 6.55 -6.21 -10.98
C ASP A 78 6.96 -6.04 -12.47
N ASN A 79 8.27 -5.96 -12.76
CA ASN A 79 8.83 -5.93 -14.11
C ASN A 79 9.21 -7.31 -14.66
N ILE A 80 9.13 -8.38 -13.85
CA ILE A 80 9.39 -9.74 -14.33
C ILE A 80 8.23 -10.15 -15.23
N GLU A 81 8.52 -10.41 -16.50
CA GLU A 81 7.53 -10.98 -17.40
C GLU A 81 7.15 -12.38 -16.91
N PRO A 82 5.85 -12.65 -16.68
CA PRO A 82 5.44 -13.97 -16.27
C PRO A 82 5.82 -14.99 -17.35
N THR A 83 6.40 -16.11 -16.93
CA THR A 83 6.66 -17.24 -17.83
C THR A 83 5.32 -17.82 -18.32
N SER A 84 5.33 -18.54 -19.45
CA SER A 84 4.13 -19.16 -20.04
C SER A 84 3.37 -20.06 -19.07
N ASP A 85 4.09 -20.64 -18.11
CA ASP A 85 3.57 -21.61 -17.13
C ASP A 85 3.11 -20.94 -15.82
N SER A 86 3.22 -19.62 -15.71
CA SER A 86 2.79 -18.86 -14.53
C SER A 86 1.26 -18.75 -14.46
N GLU A 87 0.70 -18.94 -13.28
CA GLU A 87 -0.71 -18.65 -13.00
C GLU A 87 -1.03 -17.14 -13.07
N THR A 88 0.00 -16.29 -13.00
CA THR A 88 -0.12 -14.84 -13.16
C THR A 88 0.12 -14.46 -14.61
N LYS A 89 -0.81 -13.71 -15.20
CA LYS A 89 -0.73 -13.23 -16.58
C LYS A 89 -0.63 -11.72 -16.59
N LYS A 90 0.34 -11.19 -17.34
CA LYS A 90 0.42 -9.77 -17.66
C LYS A 90 -0.51 -9.49 -18.84
N ARG A 91 -1.40 -8.52 -18.70
CA ARG A 91 -2.45 -8.18 -19.67
C ARG A 91 -2.48 -6.69 -19.91
N THR A 92 -2.96 -6.30 -21.09
CA THR A 92 -3.37 -4.92 -21.31
C THR A 92 -4.76 -4.66 -20.71
N PRO A 93 -5.08 -3.40 -20.38
CA PRO A 93 -6.43 -3.02 -19.93
C PRO A 93 -7.55 -3.47 -20.89
N LYS A 94 -7.29 -3.40 -22.20
CA LYS A 94 -8.20 -3.82 -23.25
C LYS A 94 -8.43 -5.34 -23.26
N GLU A 95 -7.35 -6.11 -23.22
CA GLU A 95 -7.42 -7.58 -23.15
C GLU A 95 -8.21 -8.07 -21.93
N LEU A 96 -7.99 -7.42 -20.78
CA LEU A 96 -8.72 -7.75 -19.55
C LEU A 96 -10.23 -7.52 -19.72
N ALA A 97 -10.64 -6.39 -20.31
CA ALA A 97 -12.04 -6.09 -20.57
C ALA A 97 -12.69 -7.11 -21.52
N GLU A 98 -12.00 -7.45 -22.62
CA GLU A 98 -12.47 -8.48 -23.56
C GLU A 98 -12.65 -9.85 -22.91
N LEU A 99 -11.72 -10.24 -22.03
CA LEU A 99 -11.80 -11.49 -21.27
C LEU A 99 -12.87 -11.43 -20.18
N ASN A 100 -13.15 -10.25 -19.63
CA ASN A 100 -14.27 -10.06 -18.73
C ASN A 100 -15.61 -10.29 -19.42
N HIS A 101 -15.83 -9.71 -20.60
CA HIS A 101 -17.04 -9.91 -21.41
C HIS A 101 -17.26 -11.38 -21.83
N LYS A 102 -16.16 -12.12 -22.04
CA LYS A 102 -16.19 -13.57 -22.32
C LYS A 102 -16.31 -14.42 -21.06
N ASN A 103 -16.38 -13.82 -19.86
CA ASN A 103 -16.33 -14.48 -18.55
C ASN A 103 -15.04 -15.30 -18.27
N GLN A 104 -13.98 -15.06 -19.03
CA GLN A 104 -12.68 -15.77 -19.00
C GLN A 104 -11.59 -15.07 -18.17
N HIS A 105 -11.93 -13.94 -17.53
CA HIS A 105 -11.05 -13.30 -16.54
C HIS A 105 -10.84 -14.22 -15.33
N LEU A 106 -9.63 -14.20 -14.76
CA LEU A 106 -9.19 -15.08 -13.66
C LEU A 106 -9.66 -14.55 -12.30
N CYS A 107 -9.47 -13.26 -12.02
CA CYS A 107 -9.76 -12.67 -10.72
C CYS A 107 -11.23 -12.25 -10.62
N LYS A 108 -12.02 -12.88 -9.73
CA LYS A 108 -13.47 -12.61 -9.63
C LYS A 108 -13.84 -11.45 -8.69
N GLY A 109 -12.86 -10.85 -8.02
CA GLY A 109 -13.09 -9.85 -6.99
C GLY A 109 -12.14 -10.01 -5.81
N GLY A 110 -12.41 -9.27 -4.75
CA GLY A 110 -11.62 -9.30 -3.53
C GLY A 110 -11.70 -8.00 -2.74
N THR A 111 -10.73 -7.81 -1.86
CA THR A 111 -10.55 -6.57 -1.10
C THR A 111 -9.72 -5.59 -1.90
N LEU A 112 -10.15 -4.32 -1.91
CA LEU A 112 -9.56 -3.26 -2.72
C LEU A 112 -8.54 -2.43 -1.94
N ARG A 113 -7.41 -2.13 -2.60
CA ARG A 113 -6.40 -1.16 -2.16
C ARG A 113 -6.03 -0.24 -3.31
N ILE A 114 -6.00 1.08 -3.10
CA ILE A 114 -5.67 2.08 -4.13
C ILE A 114 -4.46 2.90 -3.69
N PHE A 115 -3.35 2.85 -4.44
CA PHE A 115 -2.09 3.51 -4.07
C PHE A 115 -1.61 3.27 -2.63
N GLY A 116 -1.88 2.09 -2.07
CA GLY A 116 -1.57 1.77 -0.66
C GLY A 116 -2.58 2.30 0.35
N ASP A 117 -3.53 3.15 -0.06
CA ASP A 117 -4.65 3.59 0.76
C ASP A 117 -5.63 2.42 0.93
N TRP A 118 -5.66 1.90 2.16
CA TRP A 118 -6.66 0.95 2.59
C TRP A 118 -7.96 1.70 2.77
N HIS A 119 -8.98 1.37 1.98
CA HIS A 119 -10.27 2.01 2.10
C HIS A 119 -10.79 1.87 3.53
N SER A 120 -10.93 2.99 4.20
CA SER A 120 -10.95 3.07 5.64
C SER A 120 -12.41 3.04 6.14
N GLU A 121 -12.86 1.81 6.31
CA GLU A 121 -14.01 1.29 7.04
C GLU A 121 -15.47 1.45 6.53
N PRO A 122 -16.30 0.39 6.75
CA PRO A 122 -15.89 -0.86 7.37
C PRO A 122 -15.26 -1.79 6.34
N ASN A 123 -14.02 -2.13 6.62
CA ASN A 123 -13.31 -3.28 6.08
C ASN A 123 -14.26 -4.48 6.18
N GLN A 124 -14.42 -5.28 5.10
CA GLN A 124 -14.60 -6.75 5.12
C GLN A 124 -15.42 -7.31 3.96
N ASN A 125 -16.11 -6.50 3.15
CA ASN A 125 -16.90 -7.09 2.07
C ASN A 125 -16.05 -7.28 0.83
N PRO A 126 -15.70 -8.53 0.46
CA PRO A 126 -15.07 -8.77 -0.83
C PRO A 126 -15.99 -8.24 -1.92
N LEU A 127 -15.48 -7.31 -2.71
CA LEU A 127 -16.18 -6.77 -3.86
C LEU A 127 -16.10 -7.79 -4.97
N LYS A 128 -17.25 -8.17 -5.54
CA LYS A 128 -17.29 -9.06 -6.70
C LYS A 128 -17.30 -8.22 -7.97
N ILE A 129 -16.35 -8.44 -8.86
CA ILE A 129 -16.33 -7.79 -10.18
C ILE A 129 -17.56 -8.25 -10.96
N THR A 130 -18.38 -7.30 -11.42
CA THR A 130 -19.53 -7.58 -12.28
C THR A 130 -19.22 -7.31 -13.75
N SER A 131 -18.47 -6.25 -14.02
CA SER A 131 -18.07 -5.86 -15.37
C SER A 131 -16.73 -5.13 -15.34
N ILE A 132 -15.96 -5.30 -16.41
CA ILE A 132 -14.77 -4.53 -16.72
C ILE A 132 -14.92 -4.05 -18.16
N ASP A 133 -14.96 -2.74 -18.34
CA ASP A 133 -15.03 -2.09 -19.64
C ASP A 133 -13.79 -1.22 -19.87
N TYR A 134 -13.39 -1.10 -21.14
CA TYR A 134 -12.27 -0.24 -21.53
C TYR A 134 -12.64 0.61 -22.75
N ASP A 135 -12.60 1.92 -22.58
CA ASP A 135 -12.77 2.92 -23.65
C ASP A 135 -11.39 3.34 -24.16
N GLU A 136 -11.03 2.88 -25.36
CA GLU A 136 -9.73 3.14 -25.98
C GLU A 136 -9.52 4.62 -26.35
N LEU A 137 -10.59 5.33 -26.70
CA LEU A 137 -10.53 6.75 -27.06
C LEU A 137 -10.24 7.62 -25.83
N LYS A 138 -10.90 7.31 -24.71
CA LYS A 138 -10.67 8.00 -23.44
C LYS A 138 -9.47 7.45 -22.66
N LYS A 139 -8.92 6.30 -23.10
CA LYS A 139 -7.95 5.50 -22.34
C LYS A 139 -8.43 5.26 -20.91
N GLN A 140 -9.70 4.88 -20.77
CA GLN A 140 -10.36 4.78 -19.48
C GLN A 140 -10.86 3.35 -19.26
N MET A 141 -10.53 2.78 -18.11
CA MET A 141 -11.10 1.51 -17.63
C MET A 141 -12.17 1.79 -16.59
N VAL A 142 -13.29 1.08 -16.69
CA VAL A 142 -14.37 1.11 -15.70
C VAL A 142 -14.54 -0.30 -15.15
N ILE A 143 -14.46 -0.45 -13.84
CA ILE A 143 -14.70 -1.72 -13.15
C ILE A 143 -15.90 -1.52 -12.23
N ASP A 144 -16.98 -2.25 -12.49
CA ASP A 144 -18.13 -2.29 -11.60
C ASP A 144 -18.04 -3.48 -10.67
N PHE A 145 -18.49 -3.26 -9.44
CA PHE A 145 -18.51 -4.24 -8.39
C PHE A 145 -19.89 -4.32 -7.74
N SER A 146 -20.29 -5.53 -7.40
CA SER A 146 -21.43 -5.79 -6.53
C SER A 146 -21.00 -5.65 -5.06
N PRO A 147 -21.82 -5.00 -4.19
CA PRO A 147 -23.19 -4.55 -4.45
C PRO A 147 -23.33 -3.24 -5.22
N ASP A 148 -22.54 -2.21 -4.95
CA ASP A 148 -22.76 -0.86 -5.51
C ASP A 148 -21.48 0.00 -5.53
N ALA A 149 -20.39 -0.53 -6.08
CA ALA A 149 -19.14 0.22 -6.23
C ALA A 149 -18.70 0.28 -7.69
N THR A 150 -18.20 1.42 -8.13
CA THR A 150 -17.62 1.59 -9.47
C THR A 150 -16.27 2.25 -9.33
N ILE A 151 -15.28 1.72 -10.04
CA ILE A 151 -13.94 2.29 -10.15
C ILE A 151 -13.72 2.75 -11.58
N VAL A 152 -13.37 4.01 -11.75
CA VAL A 152 -12.98 4.60 -13.03
C VAL A 152 -11.49 4.91 -12.98
N ILE A 153 -10.73 4.36 -13.92
CA ILE A 153 -9.28 4.44 -13.97
C ILE A 153 -8.88 5.09 -15.28
N ASP A 154 -8.25 6.26 -15.21
CA ASP A 154 -7.75 6.96 -16.39
C ASP A 154 -6.29 6.64 -16.63
N GLU A 155 -5.99 6.38 -17.90
CA GLU A 155 -4.68 5.95 -18.39
C GLU A 155 -4.13 4.77 -17.55
N PRO A 156 -4.88 3.65 -17.44
CA PRO A 156 -4.41 2.47 -16.71
C PRO A 156 -3.17 1.89 -17.39
N GLY A 157 -2.17 1.57 -16.59
CA GLY A 157 -0.97 0.86 -17.01
C GLY A 157 -1.20 -0.64 -17.19
N PRO A 158 -0.11 -1.43 -17.25
CA PRO A 158 -0.19 -2.88 -17.34
C PRO A 158 -0.96 -3.48 -16.16
N VAL A 159 -1.69 -4.57 -16.45
CA VAL A 159 -2.43 -5.34 -15.46
C VAL A 159 -1.71 -6.66 -15.21
N LEU A 160 -1.54 -7.04 -13.94
CA LEU A 160 -1.17 -8.40 -13.54
C LEU A 160 -2.40 -9.10 -12.99
N GLU A 161 -2.77 -10.25 -13.53
CA GLU A 161 -3.96 -10.98 -13.14
C GLU A 161 -3.65 -12.44 -12.85
N SER A 162 -4.15 -12.92 -11.71
CA SER A 162 -4.14 -14.31 -11.26
C SER A 162 -5.52 -14.64 -10.65
N PRO A 163 -5.81 -15.91 -10.30
CA PRO A 163 -7.07 -16.25 -9.65
C PRO A 163 -7.34 -15.50 -8.34
N SER A 164 -6.28 -15.17 -7.58
CA SER A 164 -6.39 -14.53 -6.26
C SER A 164 -6.10 -13.03 -6.27
N ILE A 165 -5.42 -12.51 -7.31
CA ILE A 165 -4.95 -11.12 -7.33
C ILE A 165 -5.18 -10.48 -8.70
N LEU A 166 -5.65 -9.24 -8.70
CA LEU A 166 -5.62 -8.34 -9.85
C LEU A 166 -4.90 -7.04 -9.44
N LYS A 167 -3.80 -6.72 -10.13
CA LYS A 167 -3.04 -5.49 -9.93
C LYS A 167 -3.06 -4.63 -11.17
N ILE A 168 -3.20 -3.33 -11.00
CA ILE A 168 -2.97 -2.32 -12.02
C ILE A 168 -1.77 -1.51 -11.55
N LEU A 169 -0.66 -1.62 -12.28
CA LEU A 169 0.64 -1.12 -11.80
C LEU A 169 0.69 0.40 -11.72
N SER A 170 0.06 1.09 -12.67
CA SER A 170 0.05 2.55 -12.73
C SER A 170 -1.29 3.08 -13.22
N ALA A 171 -1.61 4.31 -12.84
CA ALA A 171 -2.76 5.06 -13.35
C ALA A 171 -2.51 6.55 -13.12
N LYS A 172 -3.10 7.39 -13.96
CA LYS A 172 -3.06 8.84 -13.77
C LYS A 172 -4.07 9.32 -12.74
N ARG A 173 -5.28 8.74 -12.80
CA ARG A 173 -6.37 9.04 -11.89
C ARG A 173 -7.18 7.78 -11.62
N ILE A 174 -7.58 7.59 -10.38
CA ILE A 174 -8.54 6.57 -9.97
C ILE A 174 -9.68 7.27 -9.24
N LYS A 175 -10.91 7.09 -9.71
CA LYS A 175 -12.12 7.55 -9.05
C LYS A 175 -12.89 6.34 -8.56
N LEU A 176 -13.08 6.26 -7.26
CA LEU A 176 -13.88 5.25 -6.60
C LEU A 176 -15.21 5.87 -6.22
N GLU A 177 -16.31 5.30 -6.69
CA GLU A 177 -17.67 5.71 -6.36
C GLU A 177 -18.40 4.59 -5.64
N PHE A 178 -19.13 4.93 -4.59
CA PHE A 178 -20.03 4.02 -3.88
C PHE A 178 -21.42 4.63 -3.79
N ARG A 179 -22.45 3.79 -3.86
CA ARG A 179 -23.82 4.21 -3.56
C ARG A 179 -24.21 3.65 -2.21
N HIS A 180 -24.64 4.51 -1.30
CA HIS A 180 -25.19 4.07 -0.03
C HIS A 180 -26.70 4.02 -0.12
N ASN A 181 -27.28 2.85 0.19
CA ASN A 181 -28.70 2.58 0.01
C ASN A 181 -29.57 2.98 1.22
N ASN A 182 -29.05 3.78 2.15
CA ASN A 182 -29.80 4.21 3.33
C ASN A 182 -30.41 5.62 3.16
N SER A 183 -31.74 5.62 3.05
CA SER A 183 -32.67 6.75 3.24
C SER A 183 -32.77 7.79 2.10
N THR A 184 -33.94 7.76 1.44
CA THR A 184 -34.68 8.81 0.70
C THR A 184 -33.98 9.73 -0.31
N SER A 185 -32.66 9.68 -0.45
CA SER A 185 -31.89 10.35 -1.50
C SER A 185 -30.69 9.48 -1.88
N LYS A 186 -30.54 9.16 -3.17
CA LYS A 186 -29.35 8.45 -3.68
C LYS A 186 -28.14 9.36 -3.53
N LYS A 187 -27.47 9.33 -2.38
CA LYS A 187 -26.19 10.02 -2.21
C LYS A 187 -25.08 9.11 -2.76
N SER A 188 -24.47 9.52 -3.86
CA SER A 188 -23.23 8.93 -4.35
C SER A 188 -22.07 9.50 -3.54
N TYR A 189 -21.23 8.62 -3.02
CA TYR A 189 -19.98 8.98 -2.36
C TYR A 189 -18.83 8.71 -3.31
N TYR A 190 -17.85 9.61 -3.38
CA TYR A 190 -16.68 9.38 -4.19
C TYR A 190 -15.37 9.74 -3.50
N LYS A 191 -14.32 9.02 -3.88
CA LYS A 191 -12.93 9.35 -3.62
C LYS A 191 -12.17 9.37 -4.94
N THR A 192 -11.54 10.48 -5.26
CA THR A 192 -10.68 10.61 -6.43
C THR A 192 -9.23 10.67 -5.97
N TYR A 193 -8.38 9.84 -6.56
CA TYR A 193 -6.93 9.83 -6.39
C TYR A 193 -6.31 10.34 -7.68
N VAL A 194 -5.51 11.40 -7.62
CA VAL A 194 -4.83 11.99 -8.77
C VAL A 194 -3.33 11.95 -8.54
N LEU A 195 -2.59 11.29 -9.44
CA LEU A 195 -1.14 11.31 -9.43
C LEU A 195 -0.65 12.56 -10.18
N ALA A 196 -0.09 13.52 -9.45
CA ALA A 196 0.43 14.77 -10.03
C ALA A 196 1.75 15.17 -9.39
N LYS A 197 2.79 15.41 -10.22
CA LYS A 197 4.12 15.88 -9.77
C LYS A 197 4.71 15.04 -8.64
N ASN A 198 4.66 13.72 -8.80
CA ASN A 198 5.16 12.76 -7.81
C ASN A 198 4.51 12.93 -6.43
N LYS A 199 3.21 13.23 -6.40
CA LYS A 199 2.36 13.27 -5.20
C LYS A 199 0.98 12.74 -5.56
N ILE A 200 0.34 12.05 -4.62
CA ILE A 200 -1.05 11.61 -4.75
C ILE A 200 -1.92 12.65 -4.04
N LYS A 201 -2.87 13.22 -4.77
CA LYS A 201 -3.89 14.10 -4.22
C LYS A 201 -5.20 13.35 -4.12
N THR A 202 -5.89 13.50 -3.00
CA THR A 202 -7.20 12.89 -2.77
C THR A 202 -8.29 13.95 -2.70
N GLU A 203 -9.37 13.78 -3.44
CA GLU A 203 -10.57 14.62 -3.39
C GLU A 203 -11.78 13.75 -3.04
N THR A 204 -12.71 14.27 -2.26
CA THR A 204 -13.92 13.54 -1.86
C THR A 204 -15.07 14.50 -1.58
N ASN A 205 -16.31 14.02 -1.74
CA ASN A 205 -17.52 14.74 -1.37
C ASN A 205 -18.07 14.39 0.01
N ILE A 206 -17.34 13.60 0.79
CA ILE A 206 -17.66 13.32 2.19
C ILE A 206 -16.61 13.89 3.11
N ASP A 207 -17.08 14.25 4.30
CA ASP A 207 -16.25 14.82 5.35
C ASP A 207 -15.41 13.70 6.01
N TRP A 208 -14.51 13.10 5.22
CA TRP A 208 -13.53 12.09 5.63
C TRP A 208 -12.33 12.68 6.37
N THR A 209 -12.48 13.90 6.89
CA THR A 209 -11.44 14.78 7.47
C THR A 209 -10.65 14.20 8.66
N LYS A 210 -10.89 12.94 9.07
CA LYS A 210 -10.16 12.27 10.16
C LYS A 210 -9.28 11.09 9.73
N GLN A 211 -9.35 10.61 8.49
CA GLN A 211 -8.46 9.54 8.04
C GLN A 211 -7.24 10.16 7.34
N LYS A 212 -6.06 9.96 7.95
CA LYS A 212 -4.80 10.22 7.26
C LYS A 212 -4.78 9.30 6.05
N SER A 213 -4.67 9.88 4.85
CA SER A 213 -4.44 9.08 3.66
C SER A 213 -3.06 8.44 3.78
N ASP A 214 -3.01 7.12 3.65
CA ASP A 214 -1.76 6.35 3.65
C ASP A 214 -1.24 6.15 2.21
N ALA A 215 -1.81 6.87 1.25
CA ALA A 215 -1.47 6.78 -0.15
C ALA A 215 0.00 7.16 -0.38
N THR A 216 0.77 6.25 -0.95
CA THR A 216 2.22 6.39 -1.10
C THR A 216 2.63 6.20 -2.56
N ILE A 217 3.56 7.04 -3.02
CA ILE A 217 4.15 6.95 -4.36
C ILE A 217 4.97 5.65 -4.46
N GLY A 218 4.90 4.98 -5.62
CA GLY A 218 5.62 3.71 -5.85
C GLY A 218 4.84 2.47 -5.41
N GLN A 219 3.61 2.62 -4.94
CA GLN A 219 2.66 1.52 -4.79
C GLN A 219 1.88 1.32 -6.09
N ASP A 220 1.45 0.08 -6.33
CA ASP A 220 0.50 -0.27 -7.39
C ASP A 220 -0.73 0.65 -7.33
N ALA A 221 -1.17 1.11 -8.48
CA ALA A 221 -2.31 2.02 -8.57
C ALA A 221 -3.58 1.40 -7.99
N LEU A 222 -3.84 0.13 -8.31
CA LEU A 222 -4.95 -0.63 -7.74
C LEU A 222 -4.54 -2.08 -7.51
N ILE A 223 -4.95 -2.64 -6.37
CA ILE A 223 -4.83 -4.07 -6.07
C ILE A 223 -6.17 -4.58 -5.56
N LEU A 224 -6.63 -5.67 -6.15
CA LEU A 224 -7.66 -6.55 -5.61
C LEU A 224 -6.99 -7.84 -5.18
N PHE A 225 -7.29 -8.29 -3.97
CA PHE A 225 -6.81 -9.57 -3.46
C PHE A 225 -7.96 -10.32 -2.78
N ASN A 226 -8.11 -11.60 -3.12
CA ASN A 226 -9.10 -12.51 -2.57
C ASN A 226 -8.48 -13.43 -1.54
#